data_AF-A0A2T0UJK3-F1
#
_entry.id   AF-A0A2T0UJK3-F1
#
_cell.length_a   1.000
_cell.length_b   1.000
_cell.length_c   1.000
_cell.angle_alpha   90.00
_cell.angle_beta   90.00
_cell.angle_gamma   90.00
#
_symmetry.space_group_name_H-M   'P 1'
#
loop_
_entity.id
_entity.type
_entity.pdbx_description
1 polymer ?
#
loop_
_entity_poly.entity_id
_entity_poly.type
_entity_poly.pdbx_seq_one_letter_code
_entity_poly.pdbx_strand_id
1 'polypeptide(L)'
;MSTGAGEQGPPVITQQPVGGEAVGHVPVGGAPKRSFGDWHGRFMVAFGGAVLVVVAMLLGQAWTEGLRASSYGELERDIRDGSVQEWYVANSLDRGRFDGLVANQVNAQESGPNPTMPGDGTGGAPPTDGMDSVPEQDTGGIIVWRVWGATGWQVAASDMVQRPGESMRQAADQRSRELVGQLLESQAPMRAFQFGDASILGGITGLGGFLLLAGLIFGAVPRVGTRWFWFWAIVMAPLFLGVIAYAVTELIGIRRRPDRPLGKRLPGVIGFVGSAVLGIIVTIGADQLRQQGVDLPL
;
A
#
# COMPACT_ATOMS: atom_id res chain seq x y z
N MET A 1 -47.70 -22.84 42.65
CA MET A 1 -48.38 -21.73 43.36
C MET A 1 -47.81 -21.66 44.76
N SER A 2 -46.95 -20.68 45.03
CA SER A 2 -46.47 -20.38 46.38
C SER A 2 -46.32 -18.87 46.49
N THR A 3 -47.26 -18.27 47.20
CA THR A 3 -47.39 -16.83 47.47
C THR A 3 -46.57 -16.51 48.72
N GLY A 4 -45.35 -16.01 48.52
CA GLY A 4 -44.53 -15.43 49.58
C GLY A 4 -44.85 -13.95 49.73
N ALA A 5 -45.62 -13.61 50.78
CA ALA A 5 -45.87 -12.24 51.20
C ALA A 5 -44.60 -11.66 51.83
N GLY A 6 -43.96 -10.70 51.15
CA GLY A 6 -42.83 -9.94 51.67
C GLY A 6 -43.32 -8.75 52.47
N GLU A 7 -42.98 -8.72 53.76
CA GLU A 7 -43.17 -7.60 54.69
C GLU A 7 -42.53 -6.32 54.14
N GLN A 8 -43.35 -5.27 53.95
CA GLN A 8 -42.89 -3.91 53.75
C GLN A 8 -42.59 -3.29 55.13
N GLY A 9 -41.32 -3.20 55.48
CA GLY A 9 -40.86 -2.41 56.62
C GLY A 9 -41.04 -0.91 56.37
N PRO A 10 -41.30 -0.10 57.42
CA PRO A 10 -41.55 1.33 57.27
C PRO A 10 -40.31 2.09 56.76
N PRO A 11 -40.52 3.18 56.01
CA PRO A 11 -39.42 3.98 55.48
C PRO A 11 -38.64 4.64 56.63
N VAL A 12 -37.35 4.33 56.72
CA VAL A 12 -36.41 5.04 57.57
C VAL A 12 -36.24 6.44 56.99
N ILE A 13 -36.90 7.43 57.61
CA ILE A 13 -36.69 8.85 57.35
C ILE A 13 -35.35 9.22 58.00
N THR A 14 -34.27 9.16 57.22
CA THR A 14 -32.98 9.71 57.62
C THR A 14 -33.11 11.22 57.69
N GLN A 15 -33.17 11.76 58.91
CA GLN A 15 -33.12 13.19 59.16
C GLN A 15 -31.80 13.75 58.62
N GLN A 16 -31.91 14.61 57.62
CA GLN A 16 -30.80 15.36 57.05
C GLN A 16 -30.47 16.50 58.04
N PRO A 17 -29.26 16.54 58.64
CA PRO A 17 -28.89 17.65 59.49
C PRO A 17 -28.79 18.93 58.66
N VAL A 18 -29.76 19.82 58.88
CA VAL A 18 -29.74 21.22 58.42
C VAL A 18 -28.86 21.99 59.40
N GLY A 19 -27.85 22.68 58.88
CA GLY A 19 -27.19 23.77 59.60
C GLY A 19 -25.72 23.51 59.91
N GLY A 20 -24.88 24.02 59.02
CA GLY A 20 -23.45 24.16 59.23
C GLY A 20 -22.90 24.93 58.06
N GLU A 21 -23.10 26.25 58.07
CA GLU A 21 -22.48 27.19 57.14
C GLU A 21 -20.97 27.14 57.40
N ALA A 22 -20.34 26.15 56.77
CA ALA A 22 -18.90 25.95 56.82
C ALA A 22 -18.25 27.12 56.10
N VAL A 23 -17.65 28.01 56.88
CA VAL A 23 -16.72 29.04 56.41
C VAL A 23 -15.67 28.33 55.56
N GLY A 24 -15.82 28.41 54.25
CA GLY A 24 -14.96 27.76 53.28
C GLY A 24 -13.57 28.38 53.36
N HIS A 25 -12.67 27.73 54.10
CA HIS A 25 -11.24 27.94 53.92
C HIS A 25 -10.90 27.55 52.48
N VAL A 26 -10.79 28.55 51.60
CA VAL A 26 -10.21 28.38 50.27
C VAL A 26 -8.75 27.99 50.48
N PRO A 27 -8.31 26.76 50.17
CA PRO A 27 -6.93 26.38 50.33
C PRO A 27 -6.10 27.13 49.29
N VAL A 28 -5.52 28.25 49.71
CA VAL A 28 -4.55 29.01 48.93
C VAL A 28 -3.29 28.17 48.83
N GLY A 29 -2.92 27.75 47.60
CA GLY A 29 -1.55 27.30 47.31
C GLY A 29 -1.31 25.80 47.17
N GLY A 30 -2.32 25.00 46.86
CA GLY A 30 -2.07 23.66 46.32
C GLY A 30 -1.48 23.78 44.91
N ALA A 31 -0.15 23.80 44.77
CA ALA A 31 0.50 23.80 43.46
C ALA A 31 -0.15 22.71 42.59
N PRO A 32 -0.61 23.04 41.37
CA PRO A 32 -1.35 22.09 40.54
C PRO A 32 -0.45 20.88 40.33
N LYS A 33 -0.80 19.75 40.95
CA LYS A 33 -0.12 18.47 40.72
C LYS A 33 -0.32 18.18 39.24
N ARG A 34 0.71 18.46 38.43
CA ARG A 34 0.72 18.13 37.01
C ARG A 34 0.55 16.61 36.93
N SER A 35 -0.67 16.20 36.61
CA SER A 35 -1.03 14.80 36.47
C SER A 35 -0.14 14.21 35.37
N PHE A 36 0.69 13.22 35.73
CA PHE A 36 1.50 12.46 34.78
C PHE A 36 0.65 11.86 33.64
N GLY A 37 -0.66 11.69 33.85
CA GLY A 37 -1.62 11.23 32.84
C GLY A 37 -1.80 12.19 31.66
N ASP A 38 -1.59 13.50 31.84
CA ASP A 38 -1.75 14.47 30.75
C ASP A 38 -0.60 14.40 29.73
N TRP A 39 0.61 14.08 30.19
CA TRP A 39 1.77 13.94 29.30
C TRP A 39 1.62 12.72 28.38
N HIS A 40 1.19 11.59 28.94
CA HIS A 40 0.95 10.37 28.15
C HIS A 40 -0.17 10.57 27.11
N GLY A 41 -1.22 11.32 27.46
CA GLY A 41 -2.28 11.68 26.52
C GLY A 41 -1.77 12.56 25.36
N ARG A 42 -0.95 13.58 25.66
CA ARG A 42 -0.35 14.45 24.64
C ARG A 42 0.62 13.70 23.74
N PHE A 43 1.43 12.80 24.31
CA PHE A 43 2.35 11.96 23.55
C PHE A 43 1.61 11.04 22.58
N MET A 44 0.55 10.36 23.03
CA MET A 44 -0.24 9.46 22.17
C MET A 44 -0.93 10.20 21.02
N VAL A 45 -1.44 11.42 21.27
CA VAL A 45 -2.03 12.26 20.22
C VAL A 45 -0.96 12.72 19.22
N ALA A 46 0.20 13.18 19.69
CA ALA A 46 1.29 13.59 18.82
C ALA A 46 1.83 12.42 17.98
N PHE A 47 1.99 11.24 18.60
CA PHE A 47 2.45 10.03 17.92
C PHE A 47 1.40 9.53 16.91
N GLY A 48 0.12 9.51 17.28
CA GLY A 48 -0.97 9.16 16.36
C GLY A 48 -1.05 10.11 15.16
N GLY A 49 -0.87 11.41 15.38
CA GLY A 49 -0.77 12.40 14.30
C GLY A 49 0.43 12.16 13.39
N ALA A 50 1.60 11.87 13.96
CA ALA A 50 2.80 11.54 13.19
C ALA A 50 2.60 10.29 12.33
N VAL A 51 1.99 9.22 12.88
CA VAL A 51 1.68 8.00 12.11
C VAL A 51 0.74 8.31 10.94
N LEU A 52 -0.29 9.14 11.13
CA LEU A 52 -1.17 9.56 10.04
C LEU A 52 -0.43 10.32 8.93
N VAL A 53 0.46 11.23 9.31
CA VAL A 53 1.29 11.97 8.35
C VAL A 53 2.20 11.01 7.57
N VAL A 54 2.85 10.07 8.26
CA VAL A 54 3.68 9.05 7.61
C VAL A 54 2.83 8.20 6.67
N VAL A 55 1.69 7.68 7.12
CA VAL A 55 0.81 6.86 6.27
C VAL A 55 0.31 7.62 5.05
N ALA A 56 -0.11 8.89 5.20
CA ALA A 56 -0.53 9.72 4.08
C ALA A 56 0.62 10.00 3.10
N MET A 57 1.84 10.23 3.62
CA MET A 57 3.04 10.41 2.81
C MET A 57 3.38 9.14 2.04
N LEU A 58 3.30 7.97 2.68
CA LEU A 58 3.53 6.68 2.05
C LEU A 58 2.46 6.33 1.02
N LEU A 59 1.21 6.70 1.29
CA LEU A 59 0.13 6.54 0.33
C LEU A 59 0.36 7.42 -0.90
N GLY A 60 0.73 8.69 -0.68
CA GLY A 60 1.13 9.60 -1.76
C GLY A 60 2.32 9.07 -2.55
N GLN A 61 3.29 8.44 -1.89
CA GLN A 61 4.45 7.84 -2.55
C GLN A 61 4.10 6.60 -3.37
N ALA A 62 3.33 5.66 -2.81
CA ALA A 62 2.83 4.50 -3.54
C ALA A 62 2.01 4.94 -4.77
N TRP A 63 1.26 6.02 -4.63
CA TRP A 63 0.51 6.66 -5.72
C TRP A 63 1.44 7.23 -6.80
N THR A 64 2.64 7.68 -6.41
CA THR A 64 3.61 8.29 -7.32
C THR A 64 4.60 7.30 -7.95
N GLU A 65 4.88 6.16 -7.31
CA GLU A 65 5.88 5.17 -7.75
C GLU A 65 5.34 4.15 -8.77
N GLY A 66 4.02 4.11 -9.00
CA GLY A 66 3.37 3.18 -9.94
C GLY A 66 3.74 3.39 -11.41
N LEU A 67 3.41 2.40 -12.24
CA LEU A 67 3.50 2.52 -13.70
C LEU A 67 2.44 3.51 -14.18
N ARG A 68 2.88 4.52 -14.94
CA ARG A 68 2.00 5.51 -15.58
C ARG A 68 1.91 5.18 -17.06
N ALA A 69 0.68 5.13 -17.58
CA ALA A 69 0.49 5.05 -19.02
C ALA A 69 1.06 6.32 -19.66
N SER A 70 1.88 6.13 -20.68
CA SER A 70 2.51 7.19 -21.46
C SER A 70 2.47 6.79 -22.95
N SER A 71 2.82 7.71 -23.82
CA SER A 71 2.82 7.50 -25.27
C SER A 71 4.25 7.44 -25.82
N TYR A 72 4.42 6.81 -26.97
CA TYR A 72 5.69 6.86 -27.70
C TYR A 72 6.15 8.29 -28.03
N GLY A 73 5.21 9.22 -28.24
CA GLY A 73 5.56 10.63 -28.47
C GLY A 73 6.12 11.33 -27.22
N GLU A 74 5.71 10.91 -26.02
CA GLU A 74 6.30 11.37 -24.76
C GLU A 74 7.68 10.78 -24.55
N LEU A 75 7.85 9.46 -24.78
CA LEU A 75 9.16 8.82 -24.74
C LEU A 75 10.15 9.50 -25.71
N GLU A 76 9.75 9.77 -26.95
CA GLU A 76 10.61 10.45 -27.93
C GLU A 76 11.01 11.87 -27.48
N ARG A 77 10.09 12.58 -26.81
CA ARG A 77 10.39 13.89 -26.21
C ARG A 77 11.40 13.73 -25.08
N ASP A 78 11.18 12.78 -24.18
CA ASP A 78 12.04 12.53 -23.02
C ASP A 78 13.47 12.11 -23.44
N ILE A 79 13.59 11.30 -24.51
CA ILE A 79 14.87 10.92 -25.12
C ILE A 79 15.58 12.15 -25.68
N ARG A 80 14.87 12.99 -26.45
CA ARG A 80 15.42 14.21 -27.05
C ARG A 80 15.91 15.20 -26.00
N ASP A 81 15.19 15.30 -24.89
CA ASP A 81 15.53 16.16 -23.76
C ASP A 81 16.66 15.57 -22.88
N GLY A 82 17.13 14.34 -23.18
CA GLY A 82 18.17 13.66 -22.41
C GLY A 82 17.73 13.34 -20.97
N SER A 83 16.42 13.24 -20.75
CA SER A 83 15.83 13.15 -19.43
C SER A 83 15.63 11.71 -18.95
N VAL A 84 15.75 10.72 -19.85
CA VAL A 84 15.64 9.30 -19.55
C VAL A 84 16.79 8.85 -18.65
N GLN A 85 16.45 8.37 -17.46
CA GLN A 85 17.39 7.90 -16.46
C GLN A 85 17.69 6.41 -16.61
N GLU A 86 16.65 5.59 -16.73
CA GLU A 86 16.73 4.13 -16.82
C GLU A 86 15.60 3.64 -17.73
N TRP A 87 15.84 2.56 -18.47
CA TRP A 87 14.82 1.96 -19.33
C TRP A 87 15.01 0.45 -19.47
N TYR A 88 13.93 -0.23 -19.87
CA TYR A 88 13.97 -1.62 -20.31
C TYR A 88 12.77 -1.93 -21.22
N VAL A 89 12.86 -3.06 -21.92
CA VAL A 89 11.79 -3.59 -22.75
C VAL A 89 11.07 -4.71 -22.00
N ALA A 90 9.75 -4.64 -21.94
CA ALA A 90 8.90 -5.62 -21.31
C ALA A 90 8.18 -6.49 -22.36
N ASN A 91 7.97 -7.76 -22.05
CA ASN A 91 7.23 -8.68 -22.94
C ASN A 91 5.74 -8.60 -22.69
N SER A 92 5.39 -8.47 -21.42
CA SER A 92 4.02 -8.44 -20.95
C SER A 92 3.89 -7.51 -19.76
N LEU A 93 2.75 -6.84 -19.68
CA LEU A 93 2.27 -6.18 -18.47
C LEU A 93 1.20 -7.09 -17.87
N ASP A 94 1.52 -7.76 -16.77
CA ASP A 94 0.58 -8.57 -16.02
C ASP A 94 -0.04 -7.76 -14.88
N ARG A 95 -1.22 -8.18 -14.42
CA ARG A 95 -1.84 -7.57 -13.24
C ARG A 95 -1.13 -8.06 -11.97
N GLY A 96 -0.49 -7.14 -11.27
CA GLY A 96 0.12 -7.35 -9.97
C GLY A 96 -0.85 -7.24 -8.80
N ARG A 97 -0.28 -7.22 -7.60
CA ARG A 97 -1.04 -7.04 -6.36
C ARG A 97 -1.46 -5.58 -6.24
N PHE A 98 -2.73 -5.34 -5.84
CA PHE A 98 -3.33 -3.99 -5.71
C PHE A 98 -3.60 -3.26 -7.04
N ASP A 99 -3.97 -3.99 -8.08
CA ASP A 99 -4.25 -3.48 -9.45
C ASP A 99 -3.05 -2.91 -10.22
N GLY A 100 -1.90 -2.76 -9.57
CA GLY A 100 -0.67 -2.32 -10.23
C GLY A 100 -0.23 -3.26 -11.34
N LEU A 101 0.12 -2.71 -12.51
CA LEU A 101 0.72 -3.51 -13.58
C LEU A 101 2.16 -3.90 -13.20
N VAL A 102 2.56 -5.11 -13.59
CA VAL A 102 3.90 -5.65 -13.40
C VAL A 102 4.45 -5.99 -14.77
N ALA A 103 5.52 -5.32 -15.14
CA ALA A 103 6.23 -5.59 -16.37
C ALA A 103 7.11 -6.83 -16.18
N ASN A 104 6.83 -7.90 -16.93
CA ASN A 104 7.71 -9.06 -16.98
C ASN A 104 8.75 -8.86 -18.09
N GLN A 105 10.02 -8.90 -17.69
CA GLN A 105 11.13 -8.83 -18.63
C GLN A 105 11.38 -10.19 -19.28
N VAL A 106 11.93 -10.20 -20.51
CA VAL A 106 12.68 -11.37 -20.96
C VAL A 106 13.89 -11.46 -20.03
N ASN A 107 14.09 -12.59 -19.36
CA ASN A 107 15.42 -12.88 -18.83
C ASN A 107 16.37 -12.97 -20.02
N ALA A 108 17.04 -11.87 -20.38
CA ALA A 108 18.07 -11.86 -21.41
C ALA A 108 19.17 -12.91 -21.13
N GLN A 109 19.26 -13.34 -19.86
CA GLN A 109 20.18 -14.35 -19.37
C GLN A 109 19.79 -15.80 -19.68
N GLU A 110 18.51 -16.10 -19.96
CA GLU A 110 18.07 -17.44 -20.40
C GLU A 110 18.17 -17.64 -21.92
N SER A 111 18.25 -16.55 -22.68
CA SER A 111 18.44 -16.59 -24.15
C SER A 111 19.92 -16.60 -24.56
N GLY A 112 20.85 -16.58 -23.62
CA GLY A 112 22.24 -16.86 -23.93
C GLY A 112 22.34 -18.30 -24.42
N PRO A 113 22.91 -18.57 -25.61
CA PRO A 113 23.12 -19.94 -26.04
C PRO A 113 23.98 -20.61 -24.98
N ASN A 114 23.40 -21.51 -24.18
CA ASN A 114 24.19 -22.38 -23.32
C ASN A 114 25.13 -23.09 -24.28
N PRO A 115 26.45 -22.79 -24.28
CA PRO A 115 27.37 -23.45 -25.18
C PRO A 115 27.55 -24.85 -24.60
N THR A 116 26.57 -25.69 -24.88
CA THR A 116 26.71 -27.13 -24.78
C THR A 116 27.83 -27.42 -25.75
N MET A 117 29.05 -27.50 -25.23
CA MET A 117 30.21 -27.83 -26.04
C MET A 117 29.85 -29.10 -26.80
N PRO A 118 29.93 -29.10 -28.14
CA PRO A 118 29.69 -30.30 -28.90
C PRO A 118 30.70 -31.32 -28.42
N GLY A 119 30.20 -32.38 -27.78
CA GLY A 119 30.99 -33.56 -27.51
C GLY A 119 31.55 -34.04 -28.85
N ASP A 120 32.86 -34.12 -28.89
CA ASP A 120 33.67 -34.56 -30.01
C ASP A 120 33.14 -35.92 -30.52
N GLY A 121 32.46 -35.90 -31.65
CA GLY A 121 31.65 -37.00 -32.18
C GLY A 121 31.66 -36.98 -33.70
N THR A 122 32.83 -37.25 -34.25
CA THR A 122 33.15 -37.65 -35.62
C THR A 122 31.98 -38.06 -36.53
N GLY A 123 31.76 -37.25 -37.58
CA GLY A 123 31.41 -37.76 -38.92
C GLY A 123 29.92 -37.91 -39.25
N GLY A 124 29.21 -36.79 -39.42
CA GLY A 124 27.88 -36.77 -40.06
C GLY A 124 27.72 -35.47 -40.85
N ALA A 125 27.24 -35.56 -42.09
CA ALA A 125 27.12 -34.49 -43.07
C ALA A 125 26.50 -33.18 -42.52
N PRO A 126 26.89 -32.00 -43.04
CA PRO A 126 26.35 -30.72 -42.59
C PRO A 126 24.86 -30.63 -42.92
N PRO A 127 23.97 -30.35 -41.94
CA PRO A 127 22.59 -30.00 -42.24
C PRO A 127 22.57 -28.58 -42.83
N THR A 128 22.34 -28.48 -44.13
CA THR A 128 22.15 -27.23 -44.89
C THR A 128 20.69 -26.74 -44.88
N ASP A 129 19.96 -26.90 -43.78
CA ASP A 129 18.55 -26.46 -43.72
C ASP A 129 18.08 -26.22 -42.28
N GLY A 130 18.52 -25.09 -41.70
CA GLY A 130 18.21 -24.75 -40.30
C GLY A 130 18.41 -23.27 -39.98
N MET A 131 18.21 -22.39 -40.96
CA MET A 131 18.50 -20.95 -40.82
C MET A 131 17.28 -20.04 -40.59
N ASP A 132 16.06 -20.56 -40.42
CA ASP A 132 14.85 -19.70 -40.35
C ASP A 132 13.95 -19.94 -39.13
N SER A 133 14.53 -20.31 -37.99
CA SER A 133 13.84 -20.10 -36.72
C SER A 133 14.82 -19.57 -35.68
N VAL A 134 15.35 -18.37 -35.93
CA VAL A 134 15.45 -17.42 -34.82
C VAL A 134 14.04 -17.40 -34.26
N PRO A 135 13.79 -17.85 -33.01
CA PRO A 135 12.46 -17.72 -32.46
C PRO A 135 12.14 -16.25 -32.62
N GLU A 136 11.15 -15.96 -33.45
CA GLU A 136 10.53 -14.67 -33.64
C GLU A 136 9.90 -14.34 -32.29
N GLN A 137 10.78 -14.04 -31.33
CA GLN A 137 10.47 -13.35 -30.10
C GLN A 137 10.23 -11.92 -30.55
N ASP A 138 9.10 -11.77 -31.24
CA ASP A 138 8.41 -10.52 -31.52
C ASP A 138 8.06 -9.80 -30.21
N THR A 139 8.53 -10.24 -29.06
CA THR A 139 8.31 -9.61 -27.77
C THR A 139 9.21 -8.38 -27.63
N GLY A 140 8.58 -7.21 -27.55
CA GLY A 140 9.28 -5.95 -27.29
C GLY A 140 8.51 -4.68 -27.68
N GLY A 141 7.19 -4.76 -27.85
CA GLY A 141 6.36 -3.58 -28.09
C GLY A 141 6.22 -2.66 -26.88
N ILE A 142 6.49 -3.17 -25.67
CA ILE A 142 6.27 -2.42 -24.43
C ILE A 142 7.60 -1.86 -23.93
N ILE A 143 7.71 -0.53 -23.92
CA ILE A 143 8.89 0.17 -23.41
C ILE A 143 8.55 0.79 -22.06
N VAL A 144 9.39 0.53 -21.07
CA VAL A 144 9.25 1.06 -19.72
C VAL A 144 10.46 1.90 -19.39
N TRP A 145 10.26 3.14 -18.95
CA TRP A 145 11.35 4.07 -18.65
C TRP A 145 11.08 4.95 -17.43
N ARG A 146 12.14 5.58 -16.94
CA ARG A 146 12.09 6.55 -15.85
C ARG A 146 12.76 7.84 -16.28
N VAL A 147 12.22 8.97 -15.83
CA VAL A 147 12.74 10.31 -16.14
C VAL A 147 13.30 10.98 -14.89
N TRP A 148 14.35 11.78 -15.04
CA TRP A 148 14.91 12.58 -13.96
C TRP A 148 13.89 13.53 -13.34
N GLY A 149 13.74 13.47 -12.02
CA GLY A 149 12.82 14.32 -11.26
C GLY A 149 11.34 13.92 -11.39
N ALA A 150 11.00 13.01 -12.30
CA ALA A 150 9.68 12.38 -12.33
C ALA A 150 9.57 11.30 -11.26
N THR A 151 8.34 11.07 -10.80
CA THR A 151 8.03 10.00 -9.87
C THR A 151 7.35 8.86 -10.62
N GLY A 152 7.84 7.64 -10.39
CA GLY A 152 7.32 6.42 -10.99
C GLY A 152 7.96 6.06 -12.33
N TRP A 153 7.50 4.93 -12.86
CA TRP A 153 7.90 4.42 -14.16
C TRP A 153 6.84 4.79 -15.20
N GLN A 154 7.25 5.14 -16.39
CA GLN A 154 6.37 5.41 -17.53
C GLN A 154 6.37 4.19 -18.45
N VAL A 155 5.21 3.90 -19.04
CA VAL A 155 5.01 2.73 -19.91
C VAL A 155 4.35 3.18 -21.19
N ALA A 156 4.96 2.84 -22.33
CA ALA A 156 4.37 3.07 -23.64
C ALA A 156 4.30 1.77 -24.44
N ALA A 157 3.18 1.63 -25.13
CA ALA A 157 2.82 0.56 -26.03
C ALA A 157 2.14 1.21 -27.26
N SER A 158 2.21 0.56 -28.42
CA SER A 158 1.65 1.16 -29.65
C SER A 158 0.12 1.15 -29.67
N ASP A 159 -0.47 0.12 -29.06
CA ASP A 159 -1.84 0.15 -28.61
C ASP A 159 -1.82 0.84 -27.25
N MET A 160 -2.50 1.99 -27.15
CA MET A 160 -2.63 2.67 -25.86
C MET A 160 -3.06 1.64 -24.80
N VAL A 161 -2.51 1.77 -23.59
CA VAL A 161 -2.91 0.99 -22.41
C VAL A 161 -4.34 1.39 -22.01
N GLN A 162 -5.32 1.04 -22.83
CA GLN A 162 -6.70 1.54 -22.77
C GLN A 162 -7.61 0.66 -21.92
N ARG A 163 -7.16 -0.55 -21.53
CA ARG A 163 -7.93 -1.43 -20.65
C ARG A 163 -7.14 -1.82 -19.42
N PRO A 164 -7.41 -1.17 -18.28
CA PRO A 164 -6.97 -1.65 -16.98
C PRO A 164 -7.51 -3.08 -16.77
N GLY A 165 -6.62 -4.06 -16.58
CA GLY A 165 -6.97 -5.38 -16.04
C GLY A 165 -6.84 -6.58 -16.98
N GLU A 166 -6.51 -6.41 -18.26
CA GLU A 166 -6.10 -7.51 -19.14
C GLU A 166 -4.57 -7.56 -19.20
N SER A 167 -3.99 -8.76 -19.13
CA SER A 167 -2.56 -8.96 -19.36
C SER A 167 -2.24 -8.49 -20.79
N MET A 168 -1.41 -7.47 -20.92
CA MET A 168 -1.06 -6.91 -22.22
C MET A 168 0.23 -7.56 -22.70
N ARG A 169 0.19 -8.20 -23.86
CA ARG A 169 1.37 -8.66 -24.61
C ARG A 169 1.37 -7.94 -25.94
N GLN A 170 2.47 -7.31 -26.28
CA GLN A 170 2.55 -6.57 -27.53
C GLN A 170 3.80 -6.94 -28.32
N ALA A 171 3.56 -7.23 -29.60
CA ALA A 171 4.64 -7.49 -30.53
C ALA A 171 5.46 -6.21 -30.79
N ALA A 172 6.76 -6.33 -31.00
CA ALA A 172 7.65 -5.23 -31.34
C ALA A 172 7.33 -4.76 -32.76
N ASP A 173 6.76 -3.57 -32.87
CA ASP A 173 6.51 -2.94 -34.16
C ASP A 173 7.73 -2.12 -34.64
N GLN A 174 7.65 -1.57 -35.85
CA GLN A 174 8.73 -0.76 -36.39
C GLN A 174 9.05 0.44 -35.49
N ARG A 175 8.02 1.06 -34.88
CA ARG A 175 8.19 2.27 -34.08
C ARG A 175 8.87 1.99 -32.75
N SER A 176 8.53 0.90 -32.08
CA SER A 176 9.18 0.49 -30.84
C SER A 176 10.65 0.13 -31.09
N ARG A 177 10.96 -0.54 -32.20
CA ARG A 177 12.36 -0.84 -32.61
C ARG A 177 13.17 0.43 -32.86
N GLU A 178 12.59 1.42 -33.52
CA GLU A 178 13.23 2.73 -33.73
C GLU A 178 13.53 3.44 -32.39
N LEU A 179 12.57 3.45 -31.46
CA LEU A 179 12.72 4.09 -30.14
C LEU A 179 13.77 3.37 -29.28
N VAL A 180 13.80 2.04 -29.32
CA VAL A 180 14.85 1.25 -28.67
C VAL A 180 16.22 1.61 -29.24
N GLY A 181 16.33 1.80 -30.57
CA GLY A 181 17.55 2.29 -31.21
C GLY A 181 17.98 3.65 -30.66
N GLN A 182 17.04 4.59 -30.52
CA GLN A 182 17.33 5.93 -29.96
C GLN A 182 17.75 5.87 -28.48
N LEU A 183 17.15 4.99 -27.68
CA LEU A 183 17.51 4.79 -26.27
C LEU A 183 18.91 4.19 -26.10
N LEU A 184 19.30 3.28 -27.00
CA LEU A 184 20.65 2.74 -27.04
C LEU A 184 21.67 3.83 -27.43
N GLU A 185 21.32 4.68 -28.39
CA GLU A 185 22.15 5.80 -28.82
C GLU A 185 22.29 6.88 -27.74
N SER A 186 21.25 7.11 -26.93
CA SER A 186 21.28 8.06 -25.82
C SER A 186 22.14 7.61 -24.63
N GLN A 187 22.69 6.38 -24.68
CA GLN A 187 23.49 5.77 -23.60
C GLN A 187 22.78 5.71 -22.25
N ALA A 188 21.44 5.77 -22.23
CA ALA A 188 20.70 5.61 -20.99
C ALA A 188 20.88 4.15 -20.50
N PRO A 189 21.19 3.92 -19.22
CA PRO A 189 21.43 2.59 -18.71
C PRO A 189 20.18 1.72 -18.86
N MET A 190 20.33 0.58 -19.54
CA MET A 190 19.29 -0.43 -19.63
C MET A 190 19.28 -1.23 -18.32
N ARG A 191 18.30 -0.97 -17.46
CA ARG A 191 18.18 -1.62 -16.16
C ARG A 191 16.76 -2.11 -15.97
N ALA A 192 16.63 -3.43 -15.80
CA ALA A 192 15.39 -4.07 -15.45
C ALA A 192 14.83 -3.51 -14.14
N PHE A 193 13.51 -3.37 -14.05
CA PHE A 193 12.85 -3.18 -12.77
C PHE A 193 13.17 -4.37 -11.86
N GLN A 194 13.92 -4.13 -10.78
CA GLN A 194 14.14 -5.14 -9.75
C GLN A 194 13.14 -4.89 -8.62
N PHE A 195 12.31 -5.89 -8.32
CA PHE A 195 11.54 -5.97 -7.06
C PHE A 195 12.55 -6.02 -5.89
N GLY A 196 13.06 -4.87 -5.48
CA GLY A 196 14.26 -4.76 -4.65
C GLY A 196 14.87 -3.35 -4.70
N ASP A 197 14.63 -2.60 -5.77
CA ASP A 197 14.73 -1.12 -5.79
C ASP A 197 13.59 -0.48 -4.98
N ALA A 198 13.06 -1.19 -3.97
CA ALA A 198 12.27 -0.59 -2.92
C ALA A 198 13.10 0.57 -2.42
N SER A 199 12.62 1.78 -2.68
CA SER A 199 13.24 3.00 -2.20
C SER A 199 13.55 2.80 -0.71
N ILE A 200 14.61 3.42 -0.17
CA ILE A 200 14.92 3.36 1.28
C ILE A 200 13.64 3.58 2.12
N LEU A 201 12.72 4.39 1.58
CA LEU A 201 11.37 4.63 2.06
C LEU A 201 10.46 3.40 2.09
N GLY A 202 10.45 2.54 1.07
CA GLY A 202 9.79 1.23 1.09
C GLY A 202 10.30 0.33 2.22
N GLY A 203 11.61 0.34 2.49
CA GLY A 203 12.20 -0.35 3.64
C GLY A 203 11.72 0.23 4.99
N ILE A 204 11.73 1.55 5.12
CA ILE A 204 11.22 2.28 6.31
C ILE A 204 9.73 1.99 6.51
N THR A 205 8.95 1.94 5.43
CA THR A 205 7.53 1.62 5.42
C THR A 205 7.26 0.20 5.89
N GLY A 206 7.97 -0.77 5.31
CA GLY A 206 7.87 -2.17 5.69
C GLY A 206 8.20 -2.37 7.16
N LEU A 207 9.27 -1.73 7.63
CA LEU A 207 9.67 -1.75 9.04
C LEU A 207 8.62 -1.07 9.95
N GLY A 208 8.11 0.09 9.56
CA GLY A 208 7.08 0.82 10.30
C GLY A 208 5.77 0.03 10.41
N GLY A 209 5.33 -0.56 9.31
CA GLY A 209 4.16 -1.46 9.28
C GLY A 209 4.37 -2.70 10.13
N PHE A 210 5.56 -3.31 10.07
CA PHE A 210 5.92 -4.45 10.91
C PHE A 210 5.92 -4.10 12.40
N LEU A 211 6.54 -2.99 12.79
CA LEU A 211 6.56 -2.52 14.19
C LEU A 211 5.16 -2.21 14.70
N LEU A 212 4.30 -1.61 13.87
CA LEU A 212 2.91 -1.36 14.21
C LEU A 212 2.13 -2.66 14.43
N LEU A 213 2.33 -3.66 13.57
CA LEU A 213 1.70 -4.97 13.70
C LEU A 213 2.21 -5.73 14.93
N ALA A 214 3.51 -5.71 15.19
CA ALA A 214 4.11 -6.28 16.38
C ALA A 214 3.57 -5.60 17.65
N GLY A 215 3.47 -4.27 17.64
CA GLY A 215 2.85 -3.48 18.70
C GLY A 215 1.38 -3.84 18.93
N LEU A 216 0.63 -4.15 17.87
CA LEU A 216 -0.76 -4.60 17.99
C LEU A 216 -0.87 -5.99 18.64
N ILE A 217 0.04 -6.91 18.30
CA ILE A 217 0.02 -8.29 18.81
C ILE A 217 0.49 -8.35 20.26
N PHE A 218 1.61 -7.70 20.57
CA PHE A 218 2.28 -7.77 21.88
C PHE A 218 1.94 -6.62 22.83
N GLY A 219 1.44 -5.51 22.31
CA GLY A 219 1.16 -4.30 23.09
C GLY A 219 -0.17 -4.32 23.83
N ALA A 220 -0.58 -3.14 24.29
CA ALA A 220 -1.81 -2.95 25.06
C ALA A 220 -3.06 -3.43 24.28
N VAL A 221 -4.04 -3.96 25.01
CA VAL A 221 -5.27 -4.46 24.38
C VAL A 221 -6.10 -3.27 23.85
N PRO A 222 -6.48 -3.24 22.56
CA PRO A 222 -7.27 -2.15 21.98
C PRO A 222 -8.63 -1.99 22.67
N ARG A 223 -9.15 -0.77 22.74
CA ARG A 223 -10.36 -0.42 23.50
C ARG A 223 -11.64 -0.65 22.71
N VAL A 224 -11.64 -0.39 21.40
CA VAL A 224 -12.84 -0.44 20.54
C VAL A 224 -13.02 -1.84 19.93
N GLY A 225 -11.93 -2.44 19.47
CA GLY A 225 -11.90 -3.75 18.82
C GLY A 225 -11.08 -4.78 19.58
N THR A 226 -11.22 -6.04 19.20
CA THR A 226 -10.25 -7.07 19.55
C THR A 226 -8.94 -6.86 18.77
N ARG A 227 -7.82 -7.45 19.22
CA ARG A 227 -6.56 -7.44 18.45
C ARG A 227 -6.76 -7.97 17.02
N TRP A 228 -7.55 -9.04 16.89
CA TRP A 228 -7.88 -9.63 15.59
C TRP A 228 -8.72 -8.73 14.69
N PHE A 229 -9.65 -7.94 15.25
CA PHE A 229 -10.40 -6.95 14.47
C PHE A 229 -9.45 -5.96 13.79
N TRP A 230 -8.51 -5.42 14.57
CA TRP A 230 -7.55 -4.44 14.07
C TRP A 230 -6.49 -5.05 13.16
N PHE A 231 -6.09 -6.30 13.39
CA PHE A 231 -5.21 -7.04 12.49
C PHE A 231 -5.80 -7.09 11.08
N TRP A 232 -7.04 -7.55 10.95
CA TRP A 232 -7.71 -7.61 9.66
C TRP A 232 -7.93 -6.21 9.07
N ALA A 233 -8.30 -5.24 9.90
CA ALA A 233 -8.42 -3.85 9.45
C ALA A 233 -7.12 -3.33 8.81
N ILE A 234 -5.99 -3.50 9.48
CA ILE A 234 -4.69 -2.99 9.02
C ILE A 234 -4.18 -3.76 7.80
N VAL A 235 -4.32 -5.09 7.79
CA VAL A 235 -3.75 -5.94 6.74
C VAL A 235 -4.60 -5.94 5.47
N MET A 236 -5.93 -5.86 5.58
CA MET A 236 -6.84 -5.97 4.43
C MET A 236 -7.49 -4.67 3.98
N ALA A 237 -7.56 -3.63 4.82
CA ALA A 237 -8.14 -2.38 4.34
C ALA A 237 -7.23 -1.75 3.28
N PRO A 238 -7.77 -1.31 2.14
CA PRO A 238 -7.00 -0.69 1.08
C PRO A 238 -6.42 0.64 1.56
N LEU A 239 -5.36 1.10 0.88
CA LEU A 239 -4.78 2.44 1.06
C LEU A 239 -4.40 2.76 2.52
N PHE A 240 -3.98 1.75 3.30
CA PHE A 240 -3.66 1.87 4.72
C PHE A 240 -4.79 2.47 5.59
N LEU A 241 -6.05 2.44 5.12
CA LEU A 241 -7.20 2.97 5.85
C LEU A 241 -7.38 2.33 7.22
N GLY A 242 -6.98 1.06 7.37
CA GLY A 242 -6.99 0.36 8.65
C GLY A 242 -6.02 0.96 9.67
N VAL A 243 -4.83 1.38 9.23
CA VAL A 243 -3.83 2.05 10.08
C VAL A 243 -4.35 3.42 10.51
N ILE A 244 -4.93 4.17 9.56
CA ILE A 244 -5.55 5.47 9.83
C ILE A 244 -6.68 5.32 10.85
N ALA A 245 -7.59 4.38 10.62
CA ALA A 245 -8.70 4.12 11.53
C ALA A 245 -8.20 3.71 12.93
N TYR A 246 -7.18 2.85 13.01
CA TYR A 246 -6.56 2.46 14.28
C TYR A 246 -5.96 3.67 15.01
N ALA A 247 -5.17 4.49 14.31
CA ALA A 247 -4.56 5.67 14.89
C ALA A 247 -5.60 6.68 15.40
N VAL A 248 -6.63 6.97 14.61
CA VAL A 248 -7.68 7.92 14.98
C VAL A 248 -8.50 7.42 16.16
N THR A 249 -8.83 6.14 16.20
CA THR A 249 -9.73 5.59 17.22
C THR A 249 -9.02 5.21 18.51
N GLU A 250 -7.83 4.60 18.44
CA GLU A 250 -7.10 4.07 19.59
C GLU A 250 -6.00 5.03 20.07
N LEU A 251 -5.23 5.68 19.18
CA LEU A 251 -4.12 6.56 19.57
C LEU A 251 -4.57 7.99 19.90
N ILE A 252 -5.35 8.62 19.02
CA ILE A 252 -5.87 9.99 19.23
C ILE A 252 -6.96 9.97 20.33
N GLY A 253 -7.68 8.86 20.46
CA GLY A 253 -8.63 8.68 21.55
C GLY A 253 -9.81 9.65 21.48
N ILE A 254 -10.31 9.94 20.26
CA ILE A 254 -11.48 10.81 20.02
C ILE A 254 -12.72 10.37 20.84
N ARG A 255 -12.70 9.16 21.40
CA ARG A 255 -13.66 8.70 22.41
C ARG A 255 -12.94 8.31 23.70
N ARG A 256 -12.66 9.28 24.59
CA ARG A 256 -12.41 9.02 26.03
C ARG A 256 -13.70 8.56 26.71
N ARG A 257 -14.29 7.45 26.25
CA ARG A 257 -15.36 6.76 26.99
C ARG A 257 -14.71 5.77 27.96
N PRO A 258 -15.37 5.46 29.09
CA PRO A 258 -14.93 4.38 29.99
C PRO A 258 -14.67 3.09 29.21
N ASP A 259 -13.65 2.33 29.61
CA ASP A 259 -13.26 1.08 28.94
C ASP A 259 -14.49 0.18 28.77
N ARG A 260 -14.78 -0.19 27.51
CA ARG A 260 -15.92 -1.07 27.23
C ARG A 260 -15.62 -2.46 27.81
N PRO A 261 -16.61 -3.12 28.43
CA PRO A 261 -16.45 -4.51 28.85
C PRO A 261 -16.09 -5.38 27.64
N LEU A 262 -15.25 -6.38 27.86
CA LEU A 262 -14.65 -7.22 26.80
C LEU A 262 -15.69 -7.79 25.81
N GLY A 263 -16.87 -8.18 26.31
CA GLY A 263 -17.94 -8.74 25.48
C GLY A 263 -18.63 -7.76 24.51
N LYS A 264 -18.37 -6.44 24.61
CA LYS A 264 -18.94 -5.41 23.71
C LYS A 264 -17.93 -4.89 22.68
N ARG A 265 -16.73 -5.50 22.61
CA ARG A 265 -15.69 -5.13 21.63
C ARG A 265 -15.99 -5.77 20.29
N LEU A 266 -15.59 -5.10 19.21
CA LEU A 266 -15.80 -5.63 17.86
C LEU A 266 -14.97 -6.92 17.65
N PRO A 267 -15.60 -8.06 17.31
CA PRO A 267 -14.91 -9.31 17.06
C PRO A 267 -14.10 -9.27 15.75
N GLY A 268 -13.11 -10.15 15.65
CA GLY A 268 -12.23 -10.26 14.48
C GLY A 268 -12.97 -10.45 13.15
N VAL A 269 -14.04 -11.24 13.15
CA VAL A 269 -14.87 -11.51 11.95
C VAL A 269 -15.48 -10.23 11.38
N ILE A 270 -15.91 -9.29 12.23
CA ILE A 270 -16.45 -8.01 11.76
C ILE A 270 -15.35 -7.16 11.13
N GLY A 271 -14.12 -7.22 11.66
CA GLY A 271 -12.97 -6.52 11.07
C GLY A 271 -12.64 -7.07 9.69
N PHE A 272 -12.60 -8.40 9.56
CA PHE A 272 -12.39 -9.08 8.28
C PHE A 272 -13.45 -8.71 7.24
N VAL A 273 -14.73 -8.90 7.55
CA VAL A 273 -15.83 -8.61 6.62
C VAL A 273 -15.87 -7.11 6.28
N GLY A 274 -15.70 -6.23 7.27
CA GLY A 274 -15.70 -4.79 7.06
C GLY A 274 -14.58 -4.33 6.13
N SER A 275 -13.37 -4.87 6.30
CA SER A 275 -12.24 -4.56 5.43
C SER A 275 -12.39 -5.12 4.02
N ALA A 276 -12.91 -6.34 3.87
CA ALA A 276 -13.19 -6.92 2.56
C ALA A 276 -14.22 -6.08 1.78
N VAL A 277 -15.33 -5.72 2.43
CA VAL A 277 -16.37 -4.85 1.83
C VAL A 277 -15.81 -3.48 1.48
N LEU A 278 -15.04 -2.86 2.38
CA LEU A 278 -14.39 -1.58 2.09
C LEU A 278 -13.42 -1.68 0.90
N GLY A 279 -12.66 -2.78 0.81
CA GLY A 279 -11.81 -3.11 -0.34
C GLY A 279 -12.59 -3.10 -1.65
N ILE A 280 -13.68 -3.85 -1.71
CA ILE A 280 -14.55 -3.93 -2.89
C ILE A 280 -15.09 -2.54 -3.28
N ILE A 281 -15.56 -1.76 -2.31
CA ILE A 281 -16.09 -0.41 -2.57
C ILE A 281 -15.00 0.51 -3.15
N VAL A 282 -13.79 0.49 -2.59
CA VAL A 282 -12.67 1.30 -3.08
C VAL A 282 -12.28 0.89 -4.50
N THR A 283 -12.21 -0.41 -4.80
CA THR A 283 -11.91 -0.90 -6.15
C THR A 283 -12.97 -0.48 -7.16
N ILE A 284 -14.27 -0.64 -6.85
CA ILE A 284 -15.37 -0.21 -7.72
C ILE A 284 -15.32 1.31 -7.93
N GLY A 285 -15.10 2.09 -6.87
CA GLY A 285 -14.98 3.53 -6.96
C GLY A 285 -13.79 3.98 -7.81
N ALA A 286 -12.63 3.33 -7.67
CA ALA A 286 -11.45 3.59 -8.49
C ALA A 286 -11.71 3.29 -9.97
N ASP A 287 -12.35 2.17 -10.28
CA ASP A 287 -12.72 1.82 -11.66
C ASP A 287 -13.69 2.84 -12.27
N GLN A 288 -14.72 3.26 -11.51
CA GLN A 288 -15.67 4.26 -11.96
C GLN A 288 -15.02 5.62 -12.22
N LEU A 289 -14.07 6.05 -11.38
CA LEU A 289 -13.32 7.29 -11.58
C LEU A 289 -12.41 7.20 -12.82
N ARG A 290 -11.75 6.06 -13.06
CA ARG A 290 -10.96 5.84 -14.28
C ARG A 290 -11.83 5.91 -15.54
N GLN A 291 -13.02 5.30 -15.51
CA GLN A 291 -13.98 5.40 -16.63
C GLN A 291 -14.43 6.84 -16.91
N GLN A 292 -14.36 7.73 -15.92
CA GLN A 292 -14.62 9.16 -16.07
C GLN A 292 -13.40 9.97 -16.53
N GLY A 293 -12.27 9.32 -16.83
CA GLY A 293 -11.04 9.96 -17.27
C GLY A 293 -10.21 10.56 -16.14
N VAL A 294 -10.45 10.17 -14.88
CA VAL A 294 -9.57 10.56 -13.77
C VAL A 294 -8.32 9.70 -13.83
N ASP A 295 -7.15 10.34 -13.97
CA ASP A 295 -5.84 9.69 -13.87
C ASP A 295 -5.61 9.19 -12.44
N LEU A 296 -5.98 7.93 -12.22
CA LEU A 296 -5.58 7.16 -11.05
C LEU A 296 -4.41 6.27 -11.47
N PRO A 297 -3.34 6.14 -10.65
CA PRO A 297 -2.24 5.24 -10.95
C PRO A 297 -2.76 3.83 -11.18
N LEU A 298 -2.11 3.15 -12.10
CA LEU A 298 -2.40 1.76 -12.47
C LEU A 298 -1.99 0.85 -11.32
#